data_AF-A0A9Q9MTW1-F1
#
_entry.id   AF-A0A9Q9MTW1-F1
#
_cell.length_a   1.000
_cell.length_b   1.000
_cell.length_c   1.000
_cell.angle_alpha   90.00
_cell.angle_beta   90.00
_cell.angle_gamma   90.00
#
_symmetry.space_group_name_H-M   'P 1'
#
loop_
_entity.id
_entity.type
_entity.pdbx_description
1 polymer ?
#
loop_
_entity_poly.entity_id
_entity_poly.type
_entity_poly.pdbx_seq_one_letter_code
_entity_poly.pdbx_strand_id
1 'polypeptide(L)'
;MNDIEILKKILKKLSLKNSKNESISLLYALYTTILLSKELFKFNVDIKNFLVPIFNKLQSQPEFSKQRKPLEFGDYVYKSRSLIIARFIRIIQKSEDKSIDILISAAQELVDFKYNNVSKKAPTTEKKKKSHKNSVDELLKIFGRYQ
;
A
#
# COMPACT_ATOMS: atom_id res chain seq x y z
N MET A 1 -10.26 -3.95 -12.40
CA MET A 1 -10.34 -5.04 -11.40
C MET A 1 -10.09 -4.38 -10.06
N ASN A 2 -10.97 -4.55 -9.07
CA ASN A 2 -10.89 -3.83 -7.80
C ASN A 2 -9.72 -4.37 -6.97
N ASP A 3 -8.76 -3.52 -6.62
CA ASP A 3 -7.56 -3.91 -5.85
C ASP A 3 -7.95 -4.61 -4.54
N ILE A 4 -9.01 -4.12 -3.89
CA ILE A 4 -9.51 -4.68 -2.61
C ILE A 4 -9.99 -6.12 -2.78
N GLU A 5 -10.62 -6.47 -3.91
CA GLU A 5 -11.08 -7.85 -4.16
C GLU A 5 -9.90 -8.81 -4.40
N ILE A 6 -8.87 -8.35 -5.09
CA ILE A 6 -7.63 -9.12 -5.29
C ILE A 6 -6.98 -9.38 -3.93
N LEU A 7 -6.86 -8.35 -3.09
CA LEU A 7 -6.28 -8.46 -1.75
C LEU A 7 -7.05 -9.45 -0.87
N LYS A 8 -8.40 -9.39 -0.87
CA LYS A 8 -9.24 -10.36 -0.14
C LYS A 8 -9.01 -11.80 -0.58
N LYS A 9 -8.86 -12.04 -1.89
CA LYS A 9 -8.56 -13.38 -2.43
C LYS A 9 -7.20 -13.88 -1.95
N ILE A 10 -6.18 -13.02 -1.93
CA ILE A 10 -4.84 -13.39 -1.46
C ILE A 10 -4.86 -13.66 0.06
N LEU A 11 -5.50 -12.81 0.85
CA LEU A 11 -5.66 -12.99 2.30
C LEU A 11 -6.39 -14.29 2.65
N LYS A 12 -7.45 -14.63 1.91
CA LYS A 12 -8.16 -15.92 2.07
C LYS A 12 -7.26 -17.13 1.76
N LYS A 13 -6.33 -17.01 0.81
CA LYS A 13 -5.36 -18.08 0.56
C LYS A 13 -4.35 -18.17 1.70
N LEU A 14 -3.87 -17.03 2.20
CA LEU A 14 -2.93 -16.96 3.32
C LEU A 14 -3.51 -17.52 4.63
N SER A 15 -4.83 -17.45 4.83
CA SER A 15 -5.48 -18.07 6.01
C SER A 15 -5.55 -19.60 5.96
N LEU A 16 -5.26 -20.22 4.82
CA LEU A 16 -5.14 -21.67 4.71
C LEU A 16 -3.78 -22.14 5.24
N LYS A 17 -3.69 -23.44 5.56
CA LYS A 17 -2.41 -24.04 5.98
C LYS A 17 -1.46 -24.10 4.78
N ASN A 18 -0.58 -23.11 4.67
CA ASN A 18 0.42 -22.99 3.61
C ASN A 18 1.82 -23.37 4.13
N SER A 19 2.70 -23.76 3.22
CA SER A 19 4.13 -23.82 3.53
C SER A 19 4.72 -22.42 3.71
N LYS A 20 5.83 -22.29 4.46
CA LYS A 20 6.52 -21.00 4.63
C LYS A 20 6.85 -20.32 3.28
N ASN A 21 7.34 -21.08 2.31
CA ASN A 21 7.70 -20.56 0.98
C ASN A 21 6.48 -20.05 0.20
N GLU A 22 5.35 -20.74 0.32
CA GLU A 22 4.10 -20.33 -0.27
C GLU A 22 3.56 -19.06 0.40
N SER A 23 3.58 -18.99 1.73
CA SER A 23 3.23 -17.79 2.50
C SER A 23 4.08 -16.60 2.08
N ILE A 24 5.40 -16.76 1.94
CA ILE A 24 6.32 -15.71 1.46
C ILE A 24 5.93 -15.25 0.04
N SER A 25 5.64 -16.19 -0.87
CA SER A 25 5.25 -15.89 -2.25
C SER A 25 3.92 -15.12 -2.32
N LEU A 26 2.94 -15.53 -1.51
CA LEU A 26 1.67 -14.83 -1.37
C LEU A 26 1.84 -13.45 -0.73
N LEU A 27 2.74 -13.30 0.25
CA LEU A 27 3.08 -12.02 0.84
C LEU A 27 3.71 -11.06 -0.17
N TYR A 28 4.57 -11.54 -1.09
CA TYR A 28 5.06 -10.70 -2.18
C TYR A 28 3.92 -10.17 -3.04
N ALA A 29 3.01 -11.04 -3.45
CA ALA A 29 1.86 -10.65 -4.26
C ALA A 29 0.97 -9.64 -3.49
N LEU A 30 0.68 -9.93 -2.22
CA LEU A 30 -0.13 -9.09 -1.34
C LEU A 30 0.45 -7.68 -1.21
N TYR A 31 1.70 -7.58 -0.75
CA TYR A 31 2.31 -6.29 -0.48
C TYR A 31 2.68 -5.53 -1.76
N THR A 32 3.03 -6.20 -2.84
CA THR A 32 3.22 -5.53 -4.14
C THR A 32 1.91 -4.88 -4.60
N THR A 33 0.78 -5.58 -4.44
CA THR A 33 -0.55 -5.04 -4.76
C THR A 33 -0.89 -3.85 -3.87
N ILE A 34 -0.68 -3.96 -2.55
CA ILE A 34 -0.91 -2.87 -1.59
C ILE A 34 -0.08 -1.62 -1.93
N LEU A 35 1.23 -1.79 -2.14
CA LEU A 35 2.17 -0.69 -2.30
C LEU A 35 2.08 0.00 -3.67
N LEU A 36 1.58 -0.70 -4.69
CA LEU A 36 1.32 -0.13 -6.02
C LEU A 36 -0.05 0.54 -6.14
N SER A 37 -1.02 0.16 -5.30
CA SER A 37 -2.39 0.66 -5.40
C SER A 37 -2.49 2.17 -5.15
N LYS A 38 -2.93 2.90 -6.18
CA LYS A 38 -3.25 4.34 -6.07
C LYS A 38 -4.57 4.59 -5.34
N GLU A 39 -5.41 3.57 -5.22
CA GLU A 39 -6.67 3.63 -4.46
C GLU A 39 -6.40 3.58 -2.95
N LEU A 40 -5.41 2.79 -2.54
CA LEU A 40 -4.98 2.71 -1.15
C LEU A 40 -4.10 3.90 -0.75
N PHE A 41 -3.10 4.22 -1.59
CA PHE A 41 -2.14 5.30 -1.36
C PHE A 41 -2.00 6.17 -2.60
N LYS A 42 -2.55 7.39 -2.54
CA LYS A 42 -2.43 8.34 -3.64
C LYS A 42 -0.98 8.78 -3.81
N PHE A 43 -0.31 9.09 -2.71
CA PHE A 43 1.08 9.54 -2.69
C PHE A 43 2.00 8.51 -2.02
N ASN A 44 3.26 8.45 -2.46
CA ASN A 44 4.24 7.52 -1.89
C ASN A 44 4.52 7.80 -0.41
N VAL A 45 4.40 9.07 0.01
CA VAL A 45 4.59 9.48 1.40
C VAL A 45 3.52 8.90 2.32
N ASP A 46 2.29 8.66 1.81
CA ASP A 46 1.19 8.07 2.58
C ASP A 46 1.52 6.63 3.00
N ILE A 47 2.35 5.94 2.21
CA ILE A 47 2.82 4.57 2.51
C ILE A 47 3.68 4.56 3.78
N LYS A 48 4.39 5.64 4.11
CA LYS A 48 5.19 5.75 5.34
C LYS A 48 4.32 5.51 6.57
N ASN A 49 3.13 6.12 6.61
CA ASN A 49 2.18 5.99 7.72
C ASN A 49 1.66 4.56 7.88
N PHE A 50 1.60 3.80 6.79
CA PHE A 50 1.23 2.38 6.82
C PHE A 50 2.39 1.49 7.27
N LEU A 51 3.61 1.73 6.78
CA LEU A 51 4.75 0.85 7.03
C LEU A 51 5.40 1.03 8.41
N VAL A 52 5.45 2.25 8.94
CA VAL A 52 6.12 2.53 10.23
C VAL A 52 5.55 1.70 11.39
N PRO A 53 4.21 1.59 11.58
CA PRO A 53 3.66 0.71 12.61
C PRO A 53 4.04 -0.76 12.43
N ILE A 54 4.13 -1.24 11.19
CA ILE A 54 4.55 -2.62 10.89
C ILE A 54 6.00 -2.81 11.31
N PHE A 55 6.88 -1.86 10.95
CA PHE A 55 8.28 -1.95 11.31
C PHE A 55 8.50 -1.96 12.81
N ASN A 56 7.75 -1.16 13.57
CA ASN A 56 7.82 -1.16 15.03
C ASN A 56 7.45 -2.55 15.62
N LYS A 57 6.41 -3.21 15.08
CA LYS A 57 6.04 -4.58 15.48
C LYS A 57 7.13 -5.59 15.10
N LEU A 58 7.70 -5.47 13.91
CA LEU A 58 8.74 -6.37 13.40
C LEU A 58 10.09 -6.20 14.12
N GLN A 59 10.43 -5.00 14.59
CA GLN A 59 11.70 -4.72 15.28
C GLN A 59 11.89 -5.60 16.53
N SER A 60 10.79 -6.02 17.16
CA SER A 60 10.80 -6.89 18.34
C SER A 60 11.08 -8.36 18.02
N GLN A 61 11.08 -8.75 16.73
CA GLN A 61 11.29 -10.13 16.32
C GLN A 61 12.78 -10.49 16.24
N PRO A 62 13.18 -11.74 16.54
CA PRO A 62 14.58 -12.16 16.63
C PRO A 62 15.43 -11.87 15.37
N GLU A 63 14.84 -12.00 14.18
CA GLU A 63 15.47 -11.76 12.88
C GLU A 63 15.74 -10.27 12.56
N PHE A 64 15.07 -9.35 13.26
CA PHE A 64 15.22 -7.90 13.07
C PHE A 64 15.86 -7.20 14.27
N SER A 65 15.67 -7.72 15.49
CA SER A 65 16.21 -7.16 16.74
C SER A 65 17.74 -7.10 16.80
N LYS A 66 18.45 -7.99 16.08
CA LYS A 66 19.92 -8.03 16.04
C LYS A 66 20.54 -6.91 15.19
N GLN A 67 19.73 -6.13 14.47
CA GLN A 67 20.23 -5.05 13.62
C GLN A 67 20.63 -3.84 14.47
N ARG A 68 21.80 -3.26 14.19
CA ARG A 68 22.29 -2.05 14.89
C ARG A 68 21.43 -0.81 14.67
N LYS A 69 20.58 -0.83 13.64
CA LYS A 69 19.70 0.27 13.27
C LYS A 69 18.24 -0.18 13.38
N PRO A 70 17.33 0.71 13.77
CA PRO A 70 15.91 0.41 13.72
C PRO A 70 15.50 0.05 12.29
N LEU A 71 14.51 -0.83 12.17
CA LEU A 71 13.90 -1.16 10.91
C LEU A 71 13.13 0.07 10.41
N GLU A 72 13.75 0.84 9.53
CA GLU A 72 13.15 2.04 8.96
C GLU A 72 13.60 2.24 7.52
N PHE A 73 12.78 2.95 6.76
CA PHE A 73 13.17 3.44 5.44
C PHE A 73 13.53 4.92 5.56
N GLY A 74 14.70 5.29 5.05
CA GLY A 74 15.07 6.70 4.93
C GLY A 74 14.13 7.45 3.99
N ASP A 75 13.99 8.77 4.16
CA ASP A 75 13.01 9.57 3.41
C ASP A 75 13.19 9.49 1.88
N TYR A 76 14.42 9.27 1.41
CA TYR A 76 14.71 9.06 -0.01
C TYR A 76 14.02 7.81 -0.60
N VAL A 77 13.74 6.78 0.22
CA VAL A 77 13.05 5.56 -0.22
C VAL A 77 11.63 5.89 -0.64
N TYR A 78 10.95 6.75 0.11
CA TYR A 78 9.57 7.15 -0.17
C TYR A 78 9.43 8.06 -1.39
N LYS A 79 10.53 8.44 -2.07
CA LYS A 79 10.47 9.14 -3.36
C LYS A 79 10.03 8.22 -4.51
N SER A 80 10.12 6.89 -4.37
CA SER A 80 9.78 5.93 -5.44
C SER A 80 9.05 4.69 -4.94
N ARG A 81 7.90 4.36 -5.55
CA ARG A 81 7.13 3.12 -5.28
C ARG A 81 7.97 1.87 -5.47
N SER A 82 8.73 1.79 -6.56
CA SER A 82 9.57 0.63 -6.84
C SER A 82 10.68 0.45 -5.79
N LEU A 83 11.22 1.55 -5.26
CA LEU A 83 12.24 1.49 -4.21
C LEU A 83 11.65 1.02 -2.87
N ILE A 84 10.44 1.49 -2.52
CA ILE A 84 9.70 0.99 -1.36
C ILE A 84 9.48 -0.52 -1.48
N ILE A 85 8.96 -0.99 -2.62
CA ILE A 85 8.68 -2.41 -2.87
C ILE A 85 9.96 -3.24 -2.77
N ALA A 86 11.03 -2.83 -3.45
CA ALA A 86 12.30 -3.56 -3.44
C ALA A 86 12.86 -3.72 -2.02
N ARG A 87 12.77 -2.68 -1.19
CA ARG A 87 13.18 -2.74 0.22
C ARG A 87 12.25 -3.62 1.05
N PHE A 88 10.94 -3.53 0.82
CA PHE A 88 9.94 -4.28 1.58
C PHE A 88 9.98 -5.78 1.25
N ILE A 89 10.26 -6.16 0.01
CA ILE A 89 10.47 -7.57 -0.38
C ILE A 89 11.64 -8.19 0.41
N ARG A 90 12.72 -7.43 0.66
CA ARG A 90 13.83 -7.89 1.51
C ARG A 90 13.42 -8.13 2.96
N ILE A 91 12.41 -7.42 3.46
CA ILE A 91 11.84 -7.65 4.79
C ILE A 91 11.07 -8.97 4.77
N ILE A 92 10.15 -9.16 3.82
CA ILE A 92 9.38 -10.40 3.67
C ILE A 92 10.30 -11.62 3.54
N GLN A 93 11.41 -11.51 2.79
CA GLN A 93 12.41 -12.57 2.63
C GLN A 93 13.04 -13.04 3.94
N LYS A 94 13.17 -12.14 4.92
CA LYS A 94 13.81 -12.41 6.21
C LYS A 94 12.81 -12.79 7.30
N SER A 95 11.51 -12.67 7.02
CA SER A 95 10.46 -12.90 8.00
C SER A 95 10.35 -14.38 8.39
N GLU A 96 10.34 -14.63 9.68
CA GLU A 96 9.94 -15.90 10.27
C GLU A 96 8.44 -15.91 10.58
N ASP A 97 7.92 -17.05 11.07
CA ASP A 97 6.48 -17.29 11.20
C ASP A 97 5.72 -16.16 11.93
N LYS A 98 6.25 -15.67 13.06
CA LYS A 98 5.64 -14.54 13.79
C LYS A 98 5.63 -13.24 13.00
N SER A 99 6.71 -12.98 12.24
CA SER A 99 6.79 -11.81 11.36
C SER A 99 5.83 -11.94 10.18
N ILE A 100 5.65 -13.15 9.65
CA ILE A 100 4.64 -13.45 8.63
C ILE A 100 3.24 -13.14 9.16
N ASP A 101 2.91 -13.59 10.38
CA ASP A 101 1.62 -13.29 11.00
C ASP A 101 1.39 -11.79 11.18
N ILE A 102 2.39 -11.05 11.67
CA ILE A 102 2.34 -9.59 11.79
C ILE A 102 2.04 -8.93 10.43
N LEU A 103 2.71 -9.40 9.37
CA LEU A 103 2.51 -8.88 8.02
C LEU A 103 1.12 -9.19 7.48
N ILE A 104 0.58 -10.39 7.74
CA ILE A 104 -0.79 -10.76 7.33
C ILE A 104 -1.80 -9.90 8.09
N SER A 105 -1.67 -9.78 9.41
CA SER A 105 -2.58 -8.98 10.24
C SER A 105 -2.60 -7.52 9.82
N ALA A 106 -1.43 -6.90 9.57
CA ALA A 106 -1.37 -5.51 9.13
C ALA A 106 -2.04 -5.28 7.76
N ALA A 107 -1.90 -6.22 6.84
CA ALA A 107 -2.57 -6.16 5.54
C ALA A 107 -4.09 -6.33 5.68
N GLN A 108 -4.54 -7.25 6.55
CA GLN A 108 -5.96 -7.46 6.86
C GLN A 108 -6.59 -6.21 7.46
N GLU A 109 -5.95 -5.60 8.47
CA GLU A 109 -6.37 -4.34 9.11
C GLU A 109 -6.56 -3.22 8.06
N LEU A 110 -5.62 -3.07 7.13
CA LEU A 110 -5.71 -2.07 6.06
C LEU A 110 -6.92 -2.31 5.15
N VAL A 111 -7.12 -3.56 4.73
CA VAL A 111 -8.22 -3.94 3.82
C VAL A 111 -9.57 -3.73 4.50
N ASP A 112 -9.71 -4.13 5.76
CA ASP A 112 -10.95 -4.00 6.51
C ASP A 112 -11.28 -2.53 6.79
N PHE A 113 -10.29 -1.72 7.16
CA PHE A 113 -10.47 -0.28 7.35
C PHE A 113 -10.97 0.40 6.06
N LYS A 114 -10.39 0.06 4.90
CA LYS A 114 -10.81 0.66 3.63
C LYS A 114 -12.19 0.17 3.19
N TYR A 115 -12.50 -1.12 3.38
CA TYR A 115 -13.80 -1.67 3.05
C TYR A 115 -14.93 -1.04 3.89
N ASN A 116 -14.72 -0.91 5.20
CA ASN A 116 -15.71 -0.32 6.12
C ASN A 116 -15.92 1.18 5.89
N ASN A 117 -14.91 1.90 5.39
CA ASN A 117 -15.06 3.29 4.98
C ASN A 117 -15.75 3.45 3.62
N VAL A 118 -15.73 2.42 2.77
CA VAL A 118 -16.47 2.41 1.50
C VAL A 118 -17.95 2.12 1.74
N SER A 119 -18.30 1.20 2.65
CA SER A 119 -19.71 0.87 2.98
C SER A 119 -20.45 1.94 3.76
N LYS A 120 -19.75 2.87 4.45
CA LYS A 120 -20.34 4.01 5.16
C LYS A 120 -20.50 5.27 4.31
N LYS A 121 -20.19 5.24 3.00
CA LYS A 121 -20.57 6.34 2.12
C LYS A 121 -22.08 6.26 1.86
N ALA A 122 -22.84 7.01 2.67
CA ALA A 122 -24.18 7.45 2.33
C ALA A 122 -24.22 7.96 0.87
N PRO A 123 -25.34 7.81 0.14
CA PRO A 123 -25.44 8.24 -1.25
C PRO A 123 -25.14 9.73 -1.31
N THR A 124 -23.94 10.07 -1.80
CA THR A 124 -23.54 11.46 -1.97
C THR A 124 -24.38 12.03 -3.08
N THR A 125 -25.22 13.00 -2.72
CA THR A 125 -25.78 14.01 -3.61
C THR A 125 -24.76 14.42 -4.66
N GLU A 126 -25.18 14.39 -5.93
CA GLU A 126 -24.39 14.76 -7.10
C GLU A 126 -23.67 16.09 -6.87
N LYS A 127 -22.36 16.04 -6.62
CA LYS A 127 -21.53 17.23 -6.65
C LYS A 127 -21.40 17.67 -8.10
N LYS A 128 -22.07 18.78 -8.45
CA LYS A 128 -21.90 19.49 -9.74
C LYS A 128 -20.42 19.53 -10.10
N LYS A 129 -20.07 18.94 -11.26
CA LYS A 129 -18.74 19.04 -11.87
C LYS A 129 -18.35 20.51 -11.97
N LYS A 130 -17.34 20.96 -11.23
CA LYS A 130 -16.64 22.19 -11.58
C LYS A 130 -15.88 21.92 -12.88
N SER A 131 -16.24 22.63 -13.93
CA SER A 131 -15.54 22.61 -15.22
C SER A 131 -14.05 22.88 -14.99
N HIS A 132 -13.22 21.91 -15.32
CA HIS A 132 -11.77 22.05 -15.29
C HIS A 132 -11.39 22.93 -16.47
N LYS A 133 -11.02 24.20 -16.23
CA LYS A 133 -10.36 25.01 -17.25
C LYS A 133 -8.96 24.45 -17.46
N ASN A 134 -8.64 24.07 -18.69
CA ASN A 134 -7.34 23.54 -19.08
C ASN A 134 -6.39 24.73 -19.27
N SER A 135 -5.20 24.72 -18.66
CA SER A 135 -4.24 25.84 -18.75
C SER A 135 -3.76 26.09 -20.18
N VAL A 136 -3.79 25.06 -21.02
CA VAL A 136 -3.49 25.14 -22.46
C VAL A 136 -4.59 25.92 -23.20
N ASP A 137 -5.85 25.75 -22.84
CA ASP A 137 -6.97 26.47 -23.50
C ASP A 137 -6.96 27.96 -23.15
N GLU A 138 -6.50 28.33 -21.95
CA GLU A 138 -6.27 29.73 -21.58
C GLU A 138 -5.14 30.36 -22.40
N LEU A 139 -4.03 29.64 -22.60
CA LEU A 139 -2.94 30.09 -23.46
C LEU A 139 -3.40 30.26 -24.91
N LEU A 140 -4.13 29.28 -25.45
CA LEU A 140 -4.62 29.35 -26.84
C LEU A 140 -5.63 30.49 -27.05
N LYS A 141 -6.41 30.86 -26.03
CA LYS A 141 -7.27 32.06 -26.05
C LYS A 141 -6.48 33.35 -26.07
N ILE A 142 -5.41 33.46 -25.26
CA ILE A 142 -4.55 34.66 -25.22
C ILE A 142 -3.88 34.89 -26.58
N PHE A 143 -3.50 33.82 -27.28
CA PHE A 143 -2.84 33.92 -28.58
C PHE A 143 -3.80 33.86 -29.79
N GLY A 144 -5.12 33.95 -29.58
CA GLY A 144 -6.10 34.03 -30.66
C GLY A 144 -6.19 32.78 -31.54
N ARG A 145 -5.78 31.60 -31.05
CA ARG A 145 -5.72 30.34 -31.83
C ARG A 145 -6.88 29.38 -31.55
N TYR A 146 -7.92 29.86 -30.86
CA TYR A 146 -9.14 29.09 -30.65
C TYR A 146 -10.19 29.53 -31.68
N GLN A 147 -10.45 28.68 -32.68
CA GLN A 147 -11.66 28.74 -33.52
C GLN A 147 -12.71 27.80 -32.93
#